data_AF-A0A7V5CZ25-F1
#
_entry.id   AF-A0A7V5CZ25-F1
#
_cell.length_a   1.000
_cell.length_b   1.000
_cell.length_c   1.000
_cell.angle_alpha   90.00
_cell.angle_beta   90.00
_cell.angle_gamma   90.00
#
_symmetry.space_group_name_H-M   'P 1'
#
loop_
_entity.id
_entity.type
_entity.pdbx_description
1 polymer ?
#
loop_
_entity_poly.entity_id
_entity_poly.type
_entity_poly.pdbx_seq_one_letter_code
_entity_poly.pdbx_strand_id
1 'polypeptide(L)'
;MNLKQQIAEGESQYREFKSSLQWDVLQQKQNPDLRHNVLKSLAAFLNAEGGTLIIGVEDDGNILGLEKDLELVGNSRDKFEQLLANLISEHLGSQYAPFWNGHFEEVDGKTVYVFEIRPASEPIYLQDLKGSKKKQFYVRVQTTTRDLDPQETVKYIQNHWVKIGNGSIVPSSEMRQIMKPFHTIAIPHDDILQGRLTLDVYAADLWEVYQGRAPEEYRDADLFFQKTYMTEGLKNLLTVVERRLKGQGGDPVIQMQTPFGGGKTHSLIALYHKAHEWGVKTAVIVGTKPGAEQDTLWGLLAEQLTGSRSGFEGRSAPGSEALRRLLGEHQPVLLLLDELLEYVTKAAGVMVGESTLAGQTLAFMQELTEAISVLDRVALVIALPSSTLEKYDEQASRLFEQLKKISGRVEKIYTPVQDDEVGAIIRRRLFASVDENAAMQIINTFLEQAEREEIISRGEESARYRAHFKQTYPFLPEVVDVLYHRWGSFPTFQRTRGTLRLLA
;
A
#
# COMPACT_ATOMS: atom_id res chain seq x y z
N MET A 1 -21.44 -32.02 5.30
CA MET A 1 -21.39 -32.79 6.56
C MET A 1 -22.66 -33.63 6.61
N ASN A 2 -22.62 -34.89 7.06
CA ASN A 2 -23.84 -35.71 7.12
C ASN A 2 -24.69 -35.26 8.33
N LEU A 3 -26.01 -35.15 8.19
CA LEU A 3 -26.92 -34.70 9.26
C LEU A 3 -26.78 -35.52 10.55
N LYS A 4 -26.52 -36.82 10.45
CA LYS A 4 -26.29 -37.67 11.63
C LYS A 4 -25.09 -37.22 12.46
N GLN A 5 -24.04 -36.74 11.80
CA GLN A 5 -22.87 -36.16 12.46
C GLN A 5 -23.22 -34.82 13.11
N GLN A 6 -24.09 -34.03 12.46
CA GLN A 6 -24.54 -32.75 13.02
C GLN A 6 -25.41 -32.95 14.27
N ILE A 7 -26.25 -33.98 14.31
CA ILE A 7 -27.05 -34.32 15.48
C ILE A 7 -26.12 -34.77 16.62
N ALA A 8 -25.10 -35.59 16.33
CA ALA A 8 -24.16 -36.10 17.33
C ALA A 8 -23.28 -35.01 17.98
N GLU A 9 -23.01 -33.92 17.27
CA GLU A 9 -22.26 -32.76 17.80
C GLU A 9 -23.09 -31.86 18.74
N GLY A 10 -24.41 -32.06 18.79
CA GLY A 10 -25.32 -31.32 19.66
C GLY A 10 -25.64 -29.90 19.18
N GLU A 11 -26.38 -29.17 20.00
CA GLU A 11 -26.70 -27.77 19.76
C GLU A 11 -25.45 -26.88 19.85
N SER A 12 -25.44 -25.81 19.07
CA SER A 12 -24.39 -24.81 19.07
C SER A 12 -24.96 -23.42 18.84
N GLN A 13 -24.09 -22.41 18.68
CA GLN A 13 -24.54 -21.08 18.28
C GLN A 13 -25.11 -21.01 16.86
N TYR A 14 -24.84 -22.02 16.03
CA TYR A 14 -25.31 -22.13 14.66
C TYR A 14 -26.24 -23.33 14.46
N ARG A 15 -26.62 -24.04 15.53
CA ARG A 15 -27.42 -25.27 15.45
C ARG A 15 -28.40 -25.37 16.60
N GLU A 16 -29.67 -25.56 16.31
CA GLU A 16 -30.73 -25.71 17.30
C GLU A 16 -31.65 -26.88 16.93
N PHE A 17 -32.09 -27.63 17.94
CA PHE A 17 -33.00 -28.76 17.79
C PHE A 17 -34.38 -28.39 18.35
N LYS A 18 -35.41 -28.98 17.73
CA LYS A 18 -36.78 -28.94 18.21
C LYS A 18 -37.38 -30.32 18.05
N SER A 19 -37.99 -30.83 19.11
CA SER A 19 -38.58 -32.17 19.12
C SER A 19 -39.71 -32.32 18.10
N SER A 20 -40.49 -31.26 17.87
CA SER A 20 -41.64 -31.24 16.96
C SER A 20 -42.02 -29.81 16.54
N LEU A 21 -42.95 -29.69 15.59
CA LEU A 21 -43.54 -28.39 15.23
C LEU A 21 -44.78 -28.08 16.08
N GLN A 22 -45.62 -29.09 16.33
CA GLN A 22 -46.92 -28.93 16.98
C GLN A 22 -47.42 -30.20 17.70
N TRP A 23 -46.60 -31.24 17.83
CA TRP A 23 -46.91 -32.44 18.59
C TRP A 23 -46.23 -32.45 19.97
N ASP A 24 -47.01 -32.44 21.05
CA ASP A 24 -46.45 -32.54 22.40
C ASP A 24 -46.18 -34.00 22.74
N VAL A 25 -44.91 -34.37 22.81
CA VAL A 25 -44.45 -35.75 23.04
C VAL A 25 -44.79 -36.23 24.44
N LEU A 26 -44.84 -35.32 25.43
CA LEU A 26 -45.14 -35.66 26.83
C LEU A 26 -46.65 -35.83 27.03
N GLN A 27 -47.44 -34.93 26.44
CA GLN A 27 -48.90 -34.94 26.58
C GLN A 27 -49.62 -35.80 25.53
N GLN A 28 -48.88 -36.31 24.54
CA GLN A 28 -49.37 -37.15 23.43
C GLN A 28 -50.59 -36.52 22.71
N LYS A 29 -50.53 -35.21 22.47
CA LYS A 29 -51.58 -34.44 21.80
C LYS A 29 -51.02 -33.29 21.00
N GLN A 30 -51.85 -32.73 20.11
CA GLN A 30 -51.52 -31.51 19.41
C GLN A 30 -51.39 -30.33 20.39
N ASN A 31 -50.28 -29.61 20.28
CA ASN A 31 -49.98 -28.40 21.04
C ASN A 31 -49.51 -27.29 20.09
N PRO A 32 -50.43 -26.41 19.64
CA PRO A 32 -50.10 -25.30 18.74
C PRO A 32 -49.11 -24.29 19.32
N ASP A 33 -48.97 -24.19 20.65
CA ASP A 33 -48.03 -23.25 21.27
C ASP A 33 -46.57 -23.60 20.94
N LEU A 34 -46.26 -24.85 20.57
CA LEU A 34 -44.92 -25.27 20.13
C LEU A 34 -44.46 -24.57 18.84
N ARG A 35 -45.40 -24.13 17.99
CA ARG A 35 -45.11 -23.38 16.77
C ARG A 35 -44.37 -22.08 17.08
N HIS A 36 -44.70 -21.45 18.21
CA HIS A 36 -44.02 -20.23 18.65
C HIS A 36 -42.54 -20.48 18.94
N ASN A 37 -42.17 -21.64 19.49
CA ASN A 37 -40.76 -21.97 19.77
C ASN A 37 -39.95 -22.12 18.47
N VAL A 38 -40.52 -22.77 17.46
CA VAL A 38 -39.88 -22.89 16.13
C VAL A 38 -39.70 -21.52 15.47
N LEU A 39 -40.76 -20.70 15.46
CA LEU A 39 -40.71 -19.35 14.87
C LEU A 39 -39.75 -18.42 15.63
N LYS A 40 -39.68 -18.56 16.95
CA LYS A 40 -38.72 -17.84 17.80
C LYS A 40 -37.27 -18.19 17.43
N SER A 41 -36.96 -19.47 17.25
CA SER A 41 -35.62 -19.90 16.81
C SER A 41 -35.29 -19.40 15.40
N LEU A 42 -36.25 -19.45 14.47
CA LEU A 42 -36.08 -18.88 13.12
C LEU A 42 -35.77 -17.38 13.17
N ALA A 43 -36.56 -16.60 13.92
CA ALA A 43 -36.33 -15.16 14.09
C ALA A 43 -34.94 -14.88 14.67
N ALA A 44 -34.53 -15.66 15.67
CA ALA A 44 -33.25 -15.50 16.34
C ALA A 44 -32.05 -15.75 15.42
N PHE A 45 -32.13 -16.77 14.55
CA PHE A 45 -31.09 -17.04 13.56
C PHE A 45 -31.03 -15.97 12.47
N LEU A 46 -32.19 -15.52 11.97
CA LEU A 46 -32.26 -14.45 10.97
C LEU A 46 -31.66 -13.14 11.50
N ASN A 47 -31.85 -12.83 12.79
CA ASN A 47 -31.30 -11.64 13.45
C ASN A 47 -29.85 -11.79 13.93
N ALA A 48 -29.23 -12.96 13.76
CA ALA A 48 -27.88 -13.27 14.16
C ALA A 48 -27.03 -13.64 12.94
N GLU A 49 -26.11 -14.59 13.04
CA GLU A 49 -25.22 -15.01 11.95
C GLU A 49 -25.80 -16.10 11.04
N GLY A 50 -27.12 -16.39 11.14
CA GLY A 50 -27.73 -17.55 10.50
C GLY A 50 -27.42 -18.87 11.24
N GLY A 51 -27.78 -20.00 10.64
CA GLY A 51 -27.58 -21.32 11.24
C GLY A 51 -28.49 -22.41 10.67
N THR A 52 -28.56 -23.53 11.38
CA THR A 52 -29.39 -24.69 11.05
C THR A 52 -30.35 -25.00 12.18
N LEU A 53 -31.65 -25.06 11.88
CA LEU A 53 -32.69 -25.51 12.80
C LEU A 53 -33.21 -26.87 12.34
N ILE A 54 -33.17 -27.87 13.21
CA ILE A 54 -33.62 -29.24 12.90
C ILE A 54 -34.86 -29.55 13.75
N ILE A 55 -35.95 -29.93 13.09
CA ILE A 55 -37.22 -30.31 13.73
C ILE A 55 -37.39 -31.83 13.64
N GLY A 56 -37.77 -32.46 14.75
CA GLY A 56 -37.86 -33.92 14.91
C GLY A 56 -36.74 -34.52 15.75
N VAL A 57 -35.95 -33.69 16.46
CA VAL A 57 -34.80 -34.11 17.29
C VAL A 57 -34.91 -33.43 18.66
N GLU A 58 -34.70 -34.18 19.74
CA GLU A 58 -34.62 -33.65 21.11
C GLU A 58 -33.28 -32.96 21.39
N ASP A 59 -33.23 -32.13 22.43
CA ASP A 59 -32.05 -31.37 22.83
C ASP A 59 -30.83 -32.28 23.17
N ASP A 60 -31.07 -33.54 23.53
CA ASP A 60 -30.05 -34.55 23.81
C ASP A 60 -29.57 -35.31 22.55
N GLY A 61 -30.09 -34.96 21.37
CA GLY A 61 -29.79 -35.59 20.09
C GLY A 61 -30.63 -36.84 19.78
N ASN A 62 -31.60 -37.21 20.63
CA ASN A 62 -32.51 -38.31 20.33
C ASN A 62 -33.44 -37.94 19.17
N ILE A 63 -33.48 -38.80 18.15
CA ILE A 63 -34.28 -38.57 16.94
C ILE A 63 -35.69 -39.07 17.21
N LEU A 64 -36.65 -38.16 17.35
CA LEU A 64 -38.05 -38.50 17.56
C LEU A 64 -38.79 -38.76 16.24
N GLY A 65 -38.48 -37.95 15.23
CA GLY A 65 -39.16 -37.93 13.94
C GLY A 65 -40.42 -37.06 13.92
N LEU A 66 -40.88 -36.72 12.72
CA LEU A 66 -42.03 -35.85 12.45
C LEU A 66 -43.29 -36.62 12.06
N GLU A 67 -43.32 -37.94 12.20
CA GLU A 67 -44.45 -38.76 11.77
C GLU A 67 -45.76 -38.30 12.42
N LYS A 68 -45.73 -37.93 13.71
CA LYS A 68 -46.89 -37.41 14.42
C LYS A 68 -47.32 -36.02 13.96
N ASP A 69 -46.38 -35.15 13.62
CA ASP A 69 -46.70 -33.85 13.02
C ASP A 69 -47.28 -33.99 11.60
N LEU A 70 -46.77 -34.95 10.82
CA LEU A 70 -47.26 -35.29 9.49
C LEU A 70 -48.68 -35.87 9.55
N GLU A 71 -48.97 -36.75 10.53
CA GLU A 71 -50.32 -37.28 10.77
C GLU A 71 -51.35 -36.15 10.94
N LEU A 72 -51.00 -35.08 11.68
CA LEU A 72 -51.89 -33.93 11.93
C LEU A 72 -52.21 -33.11 10.67
N VAL A 73 -51.39 -33.19 9.62
CA VAL A 73 -51.63 -32.52 8.34
C VAL A 73 -52.07 -33.50 7.24
N GLY A 74 -52.44 -34.72 7.60
CA GLY A 74 -52.92 -35.75 6.68
C GLY A 74 -51.81 -36.50 5.95
N ASN A 75 -50.69 -36.77 6.63
CA ASN A 75 -49.53 -37.52 6.16
C ASN A 75 -48.91 -36.98 4.85
N SER A 76 -48.88 -35.65 4.71
CA SER A 76 -48.36 -34.98 3.51
C SER A 76 -47.22 -34.04 3.86
N ARG A 77 -46.04 -34.31 3.29
CA ARG A 77 -44.85 -33.45 3.37
C ARG A 77 -45.15 -32.05 2.82
N ASP A 78 -45.81 -31.96 1.67
CA ASP A 78 -46.21 -30.70 1.04
C ASP A 78 -47.13 -29.85 1.95
N LYS A 79 -48.12 -30.47 2.61
CA LYS A 79 -49.01 -29.74 3.53
C LYS A 79 -48.29 -29.25 4.79
N PHE A 80 -47.26 -29.97 5.24
CA PHE A 80 -46.42 -29.54 6.35
C PHE A 80 -45.55 -28.33 5.97
N GLU A 81 -44.94 -28.36 4.79
CA GLU A 81 -44.18 -27.21 4.25
C GLU A 81 -45.07 -25.99 4.02
N GLN A 82 -46.28 -26.20 3.50
CA GLN A 82 -47.28 -25.12 3.36
C GLN A 82 -47.66 -24.52 4.72
N LEU A 83 -47.85 -25.35 5.75
CA LEU A 83 -48.10 -24.88 7.11
C LEU A 83 -46.94 -24.03 7.63
N LEU A 84 -45.70 -24.48 7.47
CA LEU A 84 -44.51 -23.72 7.86
C LEU A 84 -44.38 -22.39 7.11
N ALA A 85 -44.52 -22.41 5.79
CA ALA A 85 -44.44 -21.21 4.95
C ALA A 85 -45.52 -20.18 5.32
N ASN A 86 -46.74 -20.64 5.63
CA ASN A 86 -47.82 -19.78 6.09
C ASN A 86 -47.51 -19.17 7.47
N LEU A 87 -47.04 -19.98 8.43
CA LEU A 87 -46.65 -19.50 9.76
C LEU A 87 -45.53 -18.45 9.69
N ILE A 88 -44.52 -18.69 8.87
CA ILE A 88 -43.41 -17.74 8.67
C ILE A 88 -43.93 -16.46 8.01
N SER A 89 -44.74 -16.58 6.96
CA SER A 89 -45.27 -15.41 6.24
C SER A 89 -46.20 -14.56 7.12
N GLU A 90 -47.00 -15.18 7.97
CA GLU A 90 -47.95 -14.50 8.86
C GLU A 90 -47.26 -13.82 10.05
N HIS A 91 -46.26 -14.47 10.65
CA HIS A 91 -45.67 -14.01 11.92
C HIS A 91 -44.29 -13.34 11.79
N LEU A 92 -43.54 -13.60 10.71
CA LEU A 92 -42.24 -12.96 10.44
C LEU A 92 -42.31 -12.04 9.22
N GLY A 93 -43.05 -12.43 8.18
CA GLY A 93 -43.23 -11.66 6.94
C GLY A 93 -42.76 -12.44 5.71
N SER A 94 -43.54 -12.36 4.63
CA SER A 94 -43.27 -13.13 3.40
C SER A 94 -42.02 -12.69 2.64
N GLN A 95 -41.56 -11.45 2.86
CA GLN A 95 -40.33 -10.92 2.24
C GLN A 95 -39.06 -11.65 2.67
N TYR A 96 -39.12 -12.43 3.76
CA TYR A 96 -37.95 -13.15 4.30
C TYR A 96 -37.79 -14.58 3.77
N ALA A 97 -38.69 -15.04 2.89
CA ALA A 97 -38.59 -16.36 2.26
C ALA A 97 -37.22 -16.66 1.60
N PRO A 98 -36.51 -15.71 0.95
CA PRO A 98 -35.20 -15.98 0.35
C PRO A 98 -34.07 -16.26 1.34
N PHE A 99 -34.25 -15.96 2.63
CA PHE A 99 -33.21 -16.11 3.66
C PHE A 99 -33.21 -17.48 4.31
N TRP A 100 -34.09 -18.39 3.92
CA TRP A 100 -34.07 -19.76 4.42
C TRP A 100 -34.39 -20.76 3.33
N ASN A 101 -33.90 -21.98 3.51
CA ASN A 101 -34.27 -23.14 2.72
C ASN A 101 -34.64 -24.28 3.66
N GLY A 102 -35.70 -25.01 3.33
CA GLY A 102 -36.20 -26.11 4.15
C GLY A 102 -36.29 -27.39 3.34
N HIS A 103 -35.97 -28.53 3.94
CA HIS A 103 -36.13 -29.82 3.29
C HIS A 103 -36.30 -30.95 4.32
N PHE A 104 -36.93 -32.04 3.88
CA PHE A 104 -37.00 -33.27 4.65
C PHE A 104 -35.74 -34.11 4.47
N GLU A 105 -35.28 -34.71 5.57
CA GLU A 105 -34.27 -35.76 5.55
C GLU A 105 -34.72 -36.97 6.38
N GLU A 106 -34.19 -38.15 6.06
CA GLU A 106 -34.42 -39.37 6.83
C GLU A 106 -33.15 -39.73 7.60
N VAL A 107 -33.28 -39.87 8.92
CA VAL A 107 -32.18 -40.28 9.82
C VAL A 107 -32.67 -41.43 10.69
N ASP A 108 -31.96 -42.55 10.64
CA ASP A 108 -32.29 -43.76 11.41
C ASP A 108 -33.75 -44.23 11.24
N GLY A 109 -34.27 -44.10 10.02
CA GLY A 109 -35.63 -44.52 9.65
C GLY A 109 -36.74 -43.55 10.08
N LYS A 110 -36.39 -42.37 10.58
CA LYS A 110 -37.32 -41.31 11.01
C LYS A 110 -37.17 -40.08 10.14
N THR A 111 -38.29 -39.42 9.86
CA THR A 111 -38.32 -38.19 9.05
C THR A 111 -38.07 -36.97 9.92
N VAL A 112 -37.12 -36.12 9.56
CA VAL A 112 -36.84 -34.83 10.20
C VAL A 112 -36.90 -33.71 9.17
N TYR A 113 -37.05 -32.46 9.63
CA TYR A 113 -37.08 -31.29 8.75
C TYR A 113 -35.94 -30.33 9.10
N VAL A 114 -35.14 -29.97 8.11
CA VAL A 114 -33.95 -29.15 8.27
C VAL A 114 -34.18 -27.78 7.63
N PHE A 115 -34.05 -26.73 8.43
CA PHE A 115 -33.99 -25.35 7.98
C PHE A 115 -32.53 -24.89 7.93
N GLU A 116 -32.09 -24.46 6.75
CA GLU A 116 -30.86 -23.69 6.56
C GLU A 116 -31.20 -22.21 6.49
N ILE A 117 -30.65 -21.41 7.41
CA ILE A 117 -31.06 -20.02 7.64
C ILE A 117 -29.85 -19.11 7.41
N ARG A 118 -30.02 -18.09 6.59
CA ARG A 118 -29.04 -17.04 6.32
C ARG A 118 -29.37 -15.79 7.15
N PRO A 119 -28.37 -15.00 7.56
CA PRO A 119 -28.61 -13.74 8.26
C PRO A 119 -29.42 -12.78 7.38
N ALA A 120 -30.40 -12.10 7.98
CA ALA A 120 -31.21 -11.10 7.30
C ALA A 120 -30.47 -9.78 7.15
N SER A 121 -30.79 -9.01 6.11
CA SER A 121 -30.23 -7.68 5.87
C SER A 121 -30.88 -6.57 6.73
N GLU A 122 -31.88 -6.90 7.54
CA GLU A 122 -32.58 -5.96 8.42
C GLU A 122 -33.15 -6.67 9.66
N PRO A 123 -33.52 -5.92 10.72
CA PRO A 123 -34.09 -6.50 11.93
C PRO A 123 -35.47 -7.13 11.70
N ILE A 124 -35.62 -8.38 12.10
CA ILE A 124 -36.86 -9.15 12.01
C ILE A 124 -37.53 -9.23 13.38
N TYR A 125 -38.83 -9.00 13.41
CA TYR A 125 -39.64 -9.09 14.63
C TYR A 125 -40.67 -10.20 14.50
N LEU A 126 -40.75 -11.06 15.50
CA LEU A 126 -41.80 -12.08 15.58
C LEU A 126 -43.08 -11.45 16.13
N GLN A 127 -44.17 -11.57 15.38
CA GLN A 127 -45.51 -11.21 15.83
C GLN A 127 -46.14 -12.37 16.60
N ASP A 128 -46.84 -12.05 17.69
CA ASP A 128 -47.53 -13.03 18.53
C ASP A 128 -48.55 -13.88 17.73
N LEU A 129 -48.53 -15.20 17.97
CA LEU A 129 -49.44 -16.16 17.34
C LEU A 129 -50.89 -15.98 17.80
N LYS A 130 -51.11 -15.37 18.97
CA LYS A 130 -52.45 -15.14 19.54
C LYS A 130 -53.11 -13.86 19.03
N GLY A 131 -52.55 -13.23 17.99
CA GLY A 131 -53.13 -12.06 17.32
C GLY A 131 -52.95 -10.74 18.07
N SER A 132 -52.14 -10.70 19.13
CA SER A 132 -51.77 -9.43 19.76
C SER A 132 -50.86 -8.63 18.83
N LYS A 133 -50.93 -7.29 18.90
CA LYS A 133 -50.03 -6.40 18.15
C LYS A 133 -48.59 -6.39 18.71
N LYS A 134 -48.28 -7.23 19.70
CA LYS A 134 -46.97 -7.29 20.32
C LYS A 134 -45.99 -7.93 19.34
N LYS A 135 -44.89 -7.23 19.09
CA LYS A 135 -43.75 -7.68 18.31
C LYS A 135 -42.56 -7.88 19.24
N GLN A 136 -41.90 -9.02 19.14
CA GLN A 136 -40.75 -9.39 19.97
C GLN A 136 -39.50 -9.54 19.09
N PHE A 137 -38.35 -9.17 19.64
CA PHE A 137 -37.09 -9.18 18.94
C PHE A 137 -36.18 -10.24 19.56
N TYR A 138 -36.03 -11.34 18.84
CA TYR A 138 -35.23 -12.47 19.31
C TYR A 138 -33.86 -12.48 18.64
N VAL A 139 -32.82 -12.77 19.41
CA VAL A 139 -31.45 -12.97 18.92
C VAL A 139 -30.86 -14.24 19.51
N ARG A 140 -29.98 -14.89 18.75
CA ARG A 140 -29.18 -16.01 19.23
C ARG A 140 -27.97 -15.48 19.99
N VAL A 141 -27.83 -15.89 21.25
CA VAL A 141 -26.66 -15.60 22.10
C VAL A 141 -26.08 -16.91 22.58
N GLN A 142 -24.92 -17.28 22.03
CA GLN A 142 -24.33 -18.62 22.20
C GLN A 142 -25.39 -19.69 21.85
N THR A 143 -25.72 -20.59 22.78
CA THR A 143 -26.68 -21.69 22.57
C THR A 143 -28.11 -21.33 22.97
N THR A 144 -28.41 -20.07 23.27
CA THR A 144 -29.75 -19.67 23.77
C THR A 144 -30.38 -18.58 22.93
N THR A 145 -31.71 -18.58 22.89
CA THR A 145 -32.50 -17.55 22.21
C THR A 145 -33.08 -16.57 23.23
N ARG A 146 -32.66 -15.31 23.15
CA ARG A 146 -33.06 -14.23 24.07
C ARG A 146 -34.05 -13.28 23.43
N ASP A 147 -35.08 -12.91 24.18
CA ASP A 147 -35.95 -11.77 23.87
C ASP A 147 -35.24 -10.52 24.41
N LEU A 148 -34.87 -9.60 23.53
CA LEU A 148 -34.23 -8.36 23.96
C LEU A 148 -35.28 -7.33 24.34
N ASP A 149 -35.03 -6.59 25.41
CA ASP A 149 -35.86 -5.44 25.72
C ASP A 149 -35.69 -4.32 24.67
N PRO A 150 -36.55 -3.29 24.64
CA PRO A 150 -36.45 -2.22 23.66
C PRO A 150 -35.11 -1.48 23.64
N GLN A 151 -34.46 -1.30 24.79
CA GLN A 151 -33.17 -0.60 24.90
C GLN A 151 -32.04 -1.48 24.36
N GLU A 152 -32.02 -2.76 24.75
CA GLU A 152 -31.08 -3.76 24.22
C GLU A 152 -31.24 -3.95 22.71
N THR A 153 -32.48 -3.97 22.22
CA THR A 153 -32.81 -4.12 20.80
C THR A 153 -32.22 -2.98 19.97
N VAL A 154 -32.43 -1.71 20.37
CA VAL A 154 -31.88 -0.56 19.63
C VAL A 154 -30.35 -0.64 19.58
N LYS A 155 -29.71 -0.96 20.71
CA LYS A 155 -28.25 -1.07 20.78
C LYS A 155 -27.72 -2.23 19.94
N TYR A 156 -28.42 -3.36 19.93
CA TYR A 156 -28.07 -4.50 19.09
C TYR A 156 -28.17 -4.13 17.61
N ILE A 157 -29.29 -3.52 17.19
CA ILE A 157 -29.52 -3.16 15.78
C ILE A 157 -28.43 -2.22 15.26
N GLN A 158 -28.07 -1.19 16.04
CA GLN A 158 -27.03 -0.21 15.67
C GLN A 158 -25.65 -0.84 15.46
N ASN A 159 -25.35 -1.93 16.17
CA ASN A 159 -24.04 -2.58 16.10
C ASN A 159 -24.02 -3.74 15.09
N HIS A 160 -25.14 -4.40 14.88
CA HIS A 160 -25.21 -5.63 14.10
C HIS A 160 -25.43 -5.37 12.61
N TRP A 161 -26.22 -4.36 12.26
CA TRP A 161 -26.52 -4.00 10.87
C TRP A 161 -25.91 -2.65 10.51
N VAL A 162 -25.06 -2.65 9.48
CA VAL A 162 -24.34 -1.46 9.02
C VAL A 162 -24.83 -1.06 7.64
N LYS A 163 -25.06 0.24 7.44
CA LYS A 163 -25.36 0.79 6.11
C LYS A 163 -24.07 0.88 5.29
N ILE A 164 -24.06 0.23 4.14
CA ILE A 164 -22.99 0.32 3.13
C ILE A 164 -23.34 1.37 2.05
N GLY A 165 -22.34 1.84 1.29
CA GLY A 165 -22.42 3.08 0.51
C GLY A 165 -23.46 3.13 -0.62
N ASN A 166 -24.04 2.01 -1.04
CA ASN A 166 -25.20 1.99 -1.96
C ASN A 166 -26.56 2.17 -1.24
N GLY A 167 -26.56 2.42 0.07
CA GLY A 167 -27.77 2.54 0.90
C GLY A 167 -28.30 1.21 1.43
N SER A 168 -27.73 0.07 1.02
CA SER A 168 -28.09 -1.25 1.54
C SER A 168 -27.62 -1.41 2.97
N ILE A 169 -28.37 -2.19 3.74
CA ILE A 169 -27.99 -2.58 5.09
C ILE A 169 -27.44 -4.00 5.01
N VAL A 170 -26.25 -4.23 5.54
CA VAL A 170 -25.62 -5.56 5.59
C VAL A 170 -25.21 -5.89 7.02
N PRO A 171 -25.15 -7.18 7.40
CA PRO A 171 -24.60 -7.60 8.68
C PRO A 171 -23.13 -7.14 8.84
N SER A 172 -22.74 -6.81 10.07
CA SER A 172 -21.37 -6.42 10.43
C SER A 172 -20.33 -7.50 10.08
N SER A 173 -20.73 -8.77 10.06
CA SER A 173 -19.90 -9.91 9.63
C SER A 173 -19.56 -9.84 8.14
N GLU A 174 -20.50 -9.40 7.29
CA GLU A 174 -20.30 -9.18 5.86
C GLU A 174 -19.38 -7.96 5.62
N MET A 175 -19.52 -6.90 6.41
CA MET A 175 -18.59 -5.75 6.36
C MET A 175 -17.15 -6.12 6.75
N ARG A 176 -16.95 -7.04 7.70
CA ARG A 176 -15.63 -7.57 8.04
C ARG A 176 -14.99 -8.38 6.91
N GLN A 177 -15.79 -8.98 6.02
CA GLN A 177 -15.26 -9.60 4.80
C GLN A 177 -14.85 -8.57 3.74
N ILE A 178 -15.53 -7.42 3.69
CA ILE A 178 -15.24 -6.30 2.77
C ILE A 178 -14.01 -5.49 3.23
N MET A 179 -13.91 -5.18 4.53
CA MET A 179 -12.84 -4.36 5.12
C MET A 179 -11.74 -5.23 5.73
N LYS A 180 -10.94 -5.87 4.88
CA LYS A 180 -9.79 -6.66 5.34
C LYS A 180 -8.75 -5.76 6.01
N PRO A 181 -8.05 -6.23 7.05
CA PRO A 181 -6.93 -5.52 7.64
C PRO A 181 -5.85 -5.23 6.59
N PHE A 182 -5.33 -4.00 6.56
CA PHE A 182 -4.41 -3.56 5.51
C PHE A 182 -3.15 -4.44 5.38
N HIS A 183 -2.65 -5.00 6.50
CA HIS A 183 -1.48 -5.87 6.51
C HIS A 183 -1.72 -7.23 5.80
N THR A 184 -2.97 -7.55 5.46
CA THR A 184 -3.31 -8.72 4.63
C THR A 184 -3.40 -8.38 3.14
N ILE A 185 -3.37 -7.09 2.81
CA ILE A 185 -3.48 -6.53 1.45
C ILE A 185 -2.14 -5.97 0.98
N ALA A 186 -1.48 -5.20 1.84
CA ALA A 186 -0.18 -4.57 1.62
C ALA A 186 0.86 -5.30 2.45
N ILE A 187 1.72 -6.07 1.78
CA ILE A 187 2.78 -6.88 2.38
C ILE A 187 4.08 -6.08 2.39
N PRO A 188 4.62 -5.71 3.56
CA PRO A 188 5.90 -5.01 3.65
C PRO A 188 7.05 -5.86 3.09
N HIS A 189 8.16 -5.24 2.73
CA HIS A 189 9.38 -5.99 2.40
C HIS A 189 9.94 -6.73 3.63
N ASP A 190 10.65 -7.84 3.39
CA ASP A 190 11.16 -8.72 4.46
C ASP A 190 12.13 -8.01 5.43
N ASP A 191 12.90 -7.04 4.96
CA ASP A 191 13.80 -6.23 5.77
C ASP A 191 13.03 -5.42 6.83
N ILE A 192 11.85 -4.91 6.49
CA ILE A 192 10.97 -4.18 7.41
C ILE A 192 10.33 -5.14 8.40
N LEU A 193 9.82 -6.29 7.93
CA LEU A 193 9.22 -7.32 8.80
C LEU A 193 10.21 -7.87 9.84
N GLN A 194 11.50 -7.90 9.50
CA GLN A 194 12.57 -8.36 10.40
C GLN A 194 13.16 -7.24 11.26
N GLY A 195 12.62 -6.02 11.20
CA GLY A 195 13.09 -4.87 11.97
C GLY A 195 14.50 -4.39 11.57
N ARG A 196 14.99 -4.73 10.37
CA ARG A 196 16.30 -4.32 9.84
C ARG A 196 16.22 -2.89 9.27
N LEU A 197 15.80 -1.95 10.11
CA LEU A 197 15.53 -0.55 9.77
C LEU A 197 16.71 0.38 10.06
N THR A 198 17.95 -0.03 9.74
CA THR A 198 19.08 0.88 9.96
C THR A 198 19.03 2.05 8.98
N LEU A 199 19.35 3.26 9.46
CA LEU A 199 19.36 4.49 8.65
C LEU A 199 20.21 4.33 7.37
N ASP A 200 21.21 3.45 7.42
CA ASP A 200 22.14 3.15 6.35
C ASP A 200 21.47 2.38 5.18
N VAL A 201 20.42 1.57 5.44
CA VAL A 201 19.70 0.84 4.38
C VAL A 201 18.90 1.78 3.47
N TYR A 202 18.46 2.94 3.98
CA TYR A 202 17.75 3.95 3.18
C TYR A 202 18.67 5.09 2.71
N ALA A 203 19.97 5.00 3.04
CA ALA A 203 20.95 5.99 2.63
C ALA A 203 21.60 5.59 1.30
N ALA A 204 21.04 6.10 0.20
CA ALA A 204 21.74 6.09 -1.09
C ALA A 204 23.13 6.75 -0.95
N ASP A 205 24.19 5.98 -1.21
CA ASP A 205 25.59 6.42 -1.33
C ASP A 205 26.15 5.87 -2.64
N LEU A 206 26.31 6.75 -3.64
CA LEU A 206 26.80 6.39 -4.96
C LEU A 206 28.23 5.83 -4.92
N TRP A 207 29.07 6.30 -4.00
CA TRP A 207 30.45 5.84 -3.89
C TRP A 207 30.51 4.40 -3.38
N GLU A 208 29.73 4.06 -2.37
CA GLU A 208 29.69 2.67 -1.86
C GLU A 208 29.12 1.70 -2.89
N VAL A 209 28.17 2.15 -3.74
CA VAL A 209 27.68 1.37 -4.89
C VAL A 209 28.81 1.15 -5.89
N TYR A 210 29.51 2.22 -6.28
CA TYR A 210 30.64 2.15 -7.21
C TYR A 210 31.77 1.24 -6.71
N GLN A 211 32.03 1.22 -5.40
CA GLN A 211 33.03 0.35 -4.76
C GLN A 211 32.54 -1.08 -4.51
N GLY A 212 31.27 -1.40 -4.77
CA GLY A 212 30.68 -2.73 -4.51
C GLY A 212 30.45 -3.05 -3.03
N ARG A 213 30.49 -2.03 -2.15
CA ARG A 213 30.35 -2.16 -0.69
C ARG A 213 29.00 -1.70 -0.14
N ALA A 214 28.15 -1.12 -0.98
CA ALA A 214 26.80 -0.71 -0.60
C ALA A 214 25.92 -1.91 -0.17
N PRO A 215 24.84 -1.65 0.60
CA PRO A 215 23.79 -2.63 0.84
C PRO A 215 23.28 -3.25 -0.47
N GLU A 216 22.86 -4.52 -0.40
CA GLU A 216 22.44 -5.28 -1.58
C GLU A 216 21.36 -4.57 -2.40
N GLU A 217 20.43 -3.88 -1.74
CA GLU A 217 19.36 -3.09 -2.38
C GLU A 217 19.81 -1.96 -3.28
N TYR A 218 21.04 -1.47 -3.10
CA TYR A 218 21.63 -0.45 -3.94
C TYR A 218 22.71 -1.01 -4.86
N ARG A 219 23.37 -2.10 -4.46
CA ARG A 219 24.44 -2.73 -5.24
C ARG A 219 23.92 -3.62 -6.36
N ASP A 220 22.84 -4.37 -6.12
CA ASP A 220 22.21 -5.21 -7.12
C ASP A 220 21.22 -4.40 -7.96
N ALA A 221 21.39 -4.42 -9.28
CA ALA A 221 20.61 -3.60 -10.20
C ALA A 221 19.12 -4.01 -10.21
N ASP A 222 18.84 -5.31 -10.22
CA ASP A 222 17.48 -5.84 -10.31
C ASP A 222 16.69 -5.52 -9.03
N LEU A 223 17.29 -5.76 -7.86
CA LEU A 223 16.71 -5.42 -6.57
C LEU A 223 16.53 -3.90 -6.41
N PHE A 224 17.50 -3.11 -6.86
CA PHE A 224 17.41 -1.66 -6.85
C PHE A 224 16.20 -1.17 -7.67
N PHE A 225 16.03 -1.65 -8.90
CA PHE A 225 14.90 -1.25 -9.74
C PHE A 225 13.57 -1.86 -9.27
N GLN A 226 13.59 -3.03 -8.64
CA GLN A 226 12.41 -3.60 -7.99
C GLN A 226 11.92 -2.70 -6.85
N LYS A 227 12.81 -2.19 -5.99
CA LYS A 227 12.46 -1.30 -4.87
C LYS A 227 12.33 0.18 -5.27
N THR A 228 12.64 0.54 -6.52
CA THR A 228 12.56 1.92 -7.02
C THR A 228 11.22 2.19 -7.69
N TYR A 229 10.53 3.25 -7.26
CA TYR A 229 9.43 3.79 -8.05
C TYR A 229 10.00 4.63 -9.19
N MET A 230 9.61 4.28 -10.42
CA MET A 230 10.14 4.90 -11.63
C MET A 230 9.33 6.16 -11.95
N THR A 231 9.74 7.28 -11.35
CA THR A 231 9.12 8.59 -11.55
C THR A 231 9.22 9.07 -12.99
N GLU A 232 8.34 9.98 -13.40
CA GLU A 232 8.43 10.62 -14.72
C GLU A 232 9.77 11.33 -14.90
N GLY A 233 10.24 12.01 -13.86
CA GLY A 233 11.55 12.68 -13.85
C GLY A 233 12.71 11.70 -14.07
N LEU A 234 12.69 10.53 -13.40
CA LEU A 234 13.73 9.52 -13.55
C LEU A 234 13.68 8.84 -14.94
N LYS A 235 12.49 8.50 -15.45
CA LYS A 235 12.32 7.95 -16.82
C LYS A 235 12.90 8.88 -17.86
N ASN A 236 12.55 10.17 -17.75
CA ASN A 236 13.02 11.19 -18.67
C ASN A 236 14.53 11.37 -18.60
N LEU A 237 15.11 11.38 -17.40
CA LEU A 237 16.56 11.45 -17.21
C LEU A 237 17.28 10.26 -17.88
N LEU A 238 16.84 9.03 -17.59
CA LEU A 238 17.42 7.82 -18.18
C LEU A 238 17.34 7.86 -19.72
N THR A 239 16.19 8.25 -20.25
CA THR A 239 15.96 8.34 -21.71
C THR A 239 16.89 9.36 -22.37
N VAL A 240 17.06 10.53 -21.77
CA VAL A 240 17.88 11.61 -22.33
C VAL A 240 19.35 11.24 -22.32
N VAL A 241 19.82 10.67 -21.21
CA VAL A 241 21.21 10.20 -21.09
C VAL A 241 21.48 9.06 -22.08
N GLU A 242 20.58 8.08 -22.18
CA GLU A 242 20.72 6.96 -23.11
C GLU A 242 20.82 7.45 -24.56
N ARG A 243 19.95 8.38 -24.97
CA ARG A 243 19.97 8.97 -26.31
C ARG A 243 21.28 9.68 -26.59
N ARG A 244 21.80 10.45 -25.63
CA ARG A 244 23.11 11.12 -25.75
C ARG A 244 24.22 10.09 -25.94
N LEU A 245 24.27 9.06 -25.11
CA LEU A 245 25.31 8.02 -25.18
C LEU A 245 25.24 7.19 -26.47
N LYS A 246 24.03 7.05 -27.06
CA LYS A 246 23.83 6.42 -28.37
C LYS A 246 24.15 7.34 -29.56
N GLY A 247 24.51 8.60 -29.34
CA GLY A 247 24.79 9.58 -30.40
C GLY A 247 23.54 10.07 -31.14
N GLN A 248 22.36 9.94 -30.51
CA GLN A 248 21.06 10.31 -31.09
C GLN A 248 20.62 11.73 -30.71
N GLY A 249 21.59 12.58 -30.37
CA GLY A 249 21.36 13.88 -29.73
C GLY A 249 20.94 13.75 -28.27
N GLY A 250 20.67 14.88 -27.63
CA GLY A 250 20.40 14.98 -26.18
C GLY A 250 21.36 15.94 -25.50
N ASP A 251 21.03 16.31 -24.27
CA ASP A 251 21.77 17.31 -23.51
C ASP A 251 23.12 16.73 -23.03
N PRO A 252 24.26 17.39 -23.33
CA PRO A 252 25.60 16.91 -22.94
C PRO A 252 25.86 16.99 -21.44
N VAL A 253 25.28 18.01 -20.79
CA VAL A 253 25.48 18.33 -19.37
C VAL A 253 24.11 18.47 -18.72
N ILE A 254 23.88 17.68 -17.69
CA ILE A 254 22.61 17.60 -16.98
C ILE A 254 22.86 17.91 -15.51
N GLN A 255 22.29 19.01 -15.03
CA GLN A 255 22.25 19.29 -13.60
C GLN A 255 20.92 18.85 -13.02
N MET A 256 21.01 18.01 -11.99
CA MET A 256 19.87 17.68 -11.16
C MET A 256 19.70 18.72 -10.07
N GLN A 257 18.51 19.29 -10.01
CA GLN A 257 18.05 20.06 -8.87
C GLN A 257 16.85 19.35 -8.26
N THR A 258 16.76 19.39 -6.94
CA THR A 258 15.61 18.84 -6.22
C THR A 258 14.99 19.97 -5.43
N PRO A 259 13.81 20.47 -5.79
CA PRO A 259 13.19 21.56 -5.04
C PRO A 259 12.97 21.18 -3.57
N PHE A 260 12.79 19.89 -3.26
CA PHE A 260 12.31 19.45 -1.95
C PHE A 260 13.12 18.33 -1.27
N GLY A 261 14.41 18.17 -1.58
CA GLY A 261 15.33 17.33 -0.81
C GLY A 261 15.05 15.82 -0.87
N GLY A 262 15.56 15.17 -1.92
CA GLY A 262 15.52 13.72 -2.09
C GLY A 262 15.68 13.33 -3.56
N GLY A 263 16.36 12.22 -3.85
CA GLY A 263 16.37 11.59 -5.19
C GLY A 263 17.60 11.81 -6.07
N LYS A 264 18.48 12.79 -5.82
CA LYS A 264 19.67 13.04 -6.68
C LYS A 264 20.64 11.85 -6.72
N THR A 265 21.17 11.46 -5.56
CA THR A 265 22.09 10.31 -5.44
C THR A 265 21.41 9.03 -5.90
N HIS A 266 20.11 8.86 -5.61
CA HIS A 266 19.32 7.72 -6.09
C HIS A 266 19.24 7.68 -7.63
N SER A 267 19.02 8.81 -8.28
CA SER A 267 19.04 8.93 -9.74
C SER A 267 20.43 8.66 -10.34
N LEU A 268 21.51 9.10 -9.68
CA LEU A 268 22.87 8.76 -10.10
C LEU A 268 23.13 7.25 -10.00
N ILE A 269 22.66 6.58 -8.95
CA ILE A 269 22.76 5.11 -8.81
C ILE A 269 21.95 4.42 -9.93
N ALA A 270 20.75 4.91 -10.25
CA ALA A 270 19.95 4.37 -11.35
C ALA A 270 20.68 4.50 -12.69
N LEU A 271 21.31 5.65 -12.94
CA LEU A 271 22.14 5.87 -14.13
C LEU A 271 23.38 4.98 -14.15
N TYR A 272 24.03 4.77 -13.00
CA TYR A 272 25.18 3.87 -12.87
C TYR A 272 24.82 2.43 -13.27
N HIS A 273 23.71 1.90 -12.74
CA HIS A 273 23.22 0.57 -13.11
C HIS A 273 22.85 0.47 -14.58
N LYS A 274 22.13 1.47 -15.11
CA LYS A 274 21.75 1.50 -16.52
C LYS A 274 22.94 1.65 -17.45
N ALA A 275 23.97 2.37 -17.06
CA ALA A 275 25.19 2.50 -17.86
C ALA A 275 25.91 1.16 -18.03
N HIS A 276 25.91 0.31 -16.99
CA HIS A 276 26.43 -1.05 -17.10
C HIS A 276 25.60 -1.90 -18.10
N GLU A 277 24.26 -1.80 -18.04
CA GLU A 277 23.36 -2.45 -19.01
C GLU A 277 23.58 -1.93 -20.44
N TRP A 278 23.84 -0.63 -20.60
CA TRP A 278 24.12 0.00 -21.90
C TRP A 278 25.55 -0.28 -22.42
N GLY A 279 26.42 -0.91 -21.62
CA GLY A 279 27.82 -1.16 -21.98
C GLY A 279 28.66 0.13 -22.11
N VAL A 280 28.33 1.15 -21.33
CA VAL A 280 28.96 2.48 -21.39
C VAL A 280 30.02 2.62 -20.31
N LYS A 281 31.17 3.22 -20.66
CA LYS A 281 32.23 3.49 -19.69
C LYS A 281 31.77 4.58 -18.72
N THR A 282 31.81 4.29 -17.43
CA THR A 282 31.29 5.21 -16.42
C THR A 282 32.39 5.64 -15.46
N ALA A 283 32.50 6.94 -15.20
CA ALA A 283 33.35 7.49 -14.15
C ALA A 283 32.48 8.15 -13.08
N VAL A 284 32.78 7.87 -11.82
CA VAL A 284 32.03 8.29 -10.63
C VAL A 284 32.92 9.12 -9.73
N ILE A 285 32.48 10.34 -9.42
CA ILE A 285 33.17 11.25 -8.51
C ILE A 285 32.18 11.71 -7.45
N VAL A 286 32.48 11.43 -6.19
CA VAL A 286 31.70 11.91 -5.04
C VAL A 286 32.58 12.82 -4.20
N GLY A 287 32.29 14.12 -4.18
CA GLY A 287 33.21 15.16 -3.68
C GLY A 287 33.61 15.03 -2.20
N THR A 288 32.88 14.27 -1.40
CA THR A 288 33.25 13.99 -0.01
C THR A 288 34.40 13.00 0.13
N LYS A 289 34.68 12.16 -0.87
CA LYS A 289 35.61 11.03 -0.77
C LYS A 289 37.06 11.38 -1.15
N PRO A 290 37.36 12.11 -2.25
CA PRO A 290 38.72 12.52 -2.57
C PRO A 290 39.33 13.43 -1.49
N GLY A 291 40.59 13.20 -1.16
CA GLY A 291 41.36 14.12 -0.34
C GLY A 291 41.96 15.21 -1.23
N ALA A 292 41.47 16.45 -1.13
CA ALA A 292 41.93 17.57 -1.97
C ALA A 292 43.45 17.86 -1.87
N GLU A 293 44.11 17.38 -0.82
CA GLU A 293 45.57 17.48 -0.69
C GLU A 293 46.34 16.47 -1.56
N GLN A 294 45.70 15.36 -1.96
CA GLN A 294 46.34 14.21 -2.62
C GLN A 294 45.78 13.97 -4.01
N ASP A 295 44.49 14.23 -4.20
CA ASP A 295 43.74 13.92 -5.41
C ASP A 295 43.23 15.18 -6.10
N THR A 296 43.16 15.10 -7.43
CA THR A 296 42.48 16.07 -8.28
C THR A 296 41.33 15.38 -9.01
N LEU A 297 40.25 16.12 -9.31
CA LEU A 297 39.10 15.52 -9.99
C LEU A 297 39.45 15.01 -11.39
N TRP A 298 40.30 15.73 -12.13
CA TRP A 298 40.76 15.30 -13.45
C TRP A 298 41.72 14.11 -13.39
N GLY A 299 42.58 14.04 -12.36
CA GLY A 299 43.45 12.88 -12.14
C GLY A 299 42.62 11.62 -11.86
N LEU A 300 41.62 11.72 -10.97
CA LEU A 300 40.68 10.63 -10.69
C LEU A 300 39.88 10.22 -11.94
N LEU A 301 39.43 11.20 -12.72
CA LEU A 301 38.72 10.93 -13.98
C LEU A 301 39.61 10.15 -14.96
N ALA A 302 40.85 10.60 -15.17
CA ALA A 302 41.81 9.92 -16.04
C ALA A 302 42.12 8.50 -15.56
N GLU A 303 42.31 8.32 -14.24
CA GLU A 303 42.57 7.02 -13.63
C GLU A 303 41.39 6.05 -13.83
N GLN A 304 40.15 6.49 -13.61
CA GLN A 304 38.97 5.63 -13.83
C GLN A 304 38.78 5.29 -15.31
N LEU A 305 39.08 6.23 -16.22
CA LEU A 305 38.91 6.01 -17.65
C LEU A 305 40.08 5.27 -18.30
N THR A 306 41.30 5.29 -17.76
CA THR A 306 42.47 4.72 -18.45
C THR A 306 43.27 3.72 -17.59
N GLY A 307 43.01 3.67 -16.29
CA GLY A 307 43.84 2.96 -15.31
C GLY A 307 45.10 3.73 -14.89
N SER A 308 45.31 4.96 -15.38
CA SER A 308 46.50 5.78 -15.10
C SER A 308 46.15 7.26 -14.99
N ARG A 309 46.95 8.02 -14.24
CA ARG A 309 46.87 9.48 -14.17
C ARG A 309 47.78 10.18 -15.19
N SER A 310 48.39 9.42 -16.12
CA SER A 310 49.35 9.94 -17.10
C SER A 310 48.81 11.12 -17.90
N GLY A 311 49.49 12.28 -17.83
CA GLY A 311 49.07 13.52 -18.49
C GLY A 311 48.05 14.36 -17.69
N PHE A 312 47.67 13.90 -16.50
CA PHE A 312 46.68 14.50 -15.60
C PHE A 312 47.17 14.55 -14.14
N GLU A 313 48.48 14.43 -13.90
CA GLU A 313 49.10 14.41 -12.57
C GLU A 313 49.26 15.79 -11.95
N GLY A 314 49.21 16.84 -12.77
CA GLY A 314 49.38 18.22 -12.35
C GLY A 314 48.26 18.71 -11.41
N ARG A 315 48.56 19.75 -10.63
CA ARG A 315 47.58 20.44 -9.76
C ARG A 315 46.81 21.57 -10.46
N SER A 316 47.17 21.87 -11.70
CA SER A 316 46.46 22.83 -12.55
C SER A 316 45.46 22.11 -13.47
N ALA A 317 44.39 22.81 -13.86
CA ALA A 317 43.42 22.30 -14.81
C ALA A 317 44.11 21.89 -16.13
N PRO A 318 43.75 20.73 -16.71
CA PRO A 318 44.49 20.14 -17.84
C PRO A 318 44.22 20.80 -19.20
N GLY A 319 43.20 21.65 -19.32
CA GLY A 319 42.78 22.26 -20.57
C GLY A 319 41.71 21.43 -21.30
N SER A 320 40.81 22.11 -22.01
CA SER A 320 39.69 21.50 -22.73
C SER A 320 40.11 20.51 -23.83
N GLU A 321 41.22 20.76 -24.54
CA GLU A 321 41.70 19.86 -25.60
C GLU A 321 42.25 18.53 -25.05
N ALA A 322 42.91 18.55 -23.89
CA ALA A 322 43.36 17.34 -23.22
C ALA A 322 42.16 16.49 -22.78
N LEU A 323 41.13 17.12 -22.20
CA LEU A 323 39.88 16.45 -21.82
C LEU A 323 39.12 15.92 -23.04
N ARG A 324 39.09 16.68 -24.13
CA ARG A 324 38.46 16.26 -25.38
C ARG A 324 39.12 15.00 -25.95
N ARG A 325 40.46 14.93 -25.94
CA ARG A 325 41.18 13.72 -26.36
C ARG A 325 40.88 12.55 -25.44
N LEU A 326 41.03 12.73 -24.12
CA LEU A 326 40.77 11.70 -23.11
C LEU A 326 39.37 11.10 -23.26
N LEU A 327 38.33 11.95 -23.28
CA LEU A 327 36.94 11.50 -23.38
C LEU A 327 36.62 10.96 -24.78
N GLY A 328 37.17 11.59 -25.83
CA GLY A 328 36.95 11.22 -27.22
C GLY A 328 37.40 9.80 -27.55
N GLU A 329 38.57 9.39 -27.05
CA GLU A 329 39.15 8.05 -27.21
C GLU A 329 38.35 6.95 -26.50
N HIS A 330 37.51 7.30 -25.52
CA HIS A 330 36.81 6.35 -24.66
C HIS A 330 35.28 6.33 -24.84
N GLN A 331 34.74 7.04 -25.85
CA GLN A 331 33.31 7.07 -26.11
C GLN A 331 32.70 5.68 -26.38
N PRO A 332 31.50 5.37 -25.86
CA PRO A 332 30.62 6.25 -25.07
C PRO A 332 31.05 6.35 -23.58
N VAL A 333 30.93 7.56 -23.00
CA VAL A 333 31.30 7.84 -21.60
C VAL A 333 30.17 8.53 -20.83
N LEU A 334 29.86 8.02 -19.64
CA LEU A 334 28.98 8.66 -18.66
C LEU A 334 29.80 9.14 -17.45
N LEU A 335 29.65 10.42 -17.10
CA LEU A 335 30.28 11.00 -15.92
C LEU A 335 29.20 11.32 -14.87
N LEU A 336 29.36 10.79 -13.67
CA LEU A 336 28.44 10.97 -12.55
C LEU A 336 29.15 11.72 -11.41
N LEU A 337 28.72 12.94 -11.15
CA LEU A 337 29.30 13.81 -10.12
C LEU A 337 28.28 14.07 -9.00
N ASP A 338 28.62 13.69 -7.78
CA ASP A 338 27.83 13.98 -6.57
C ASP A 338 28.64 14.81 -5.56
N GLU A 339 27.95 15.60 -4.75
CA GLU A 339 28.55 16.40 -3.66
C GLU A 339 29.77 17.25 -4.06
N LEU A 340 29.81 17.76 -5.30
CA LEU A 340 30.96 18.49 -5.85
C LEU A 340 31.35 19.72 -5.00
N LEU A 341 30.37 20.41 -4.41
CA LEU A 341 30.62 21.57 -3.55
C LEU A 341 31.51 21.23 -2.35
N GLU A 342 31.36 20.04 -1.76
CA GLU A 342 32.15 19.59 -0.62
C GLU A 342 33.64 19.48 -0.98
N TYR A 343 33.94 18.97 -2.18
CA TYR A 343 35.31 18.92 -2.68
C TYR A 343 35.88 20.32 -2.91
N VAL A 344 35.12 21.20 -3.57
CA VAL A 344 35.58 22.55 -3.92
C VAL A 344 35.85 23.37 -2.65
N THR A 345 35.04 23.22 -1.60
CA THR A 345 35.28 23.86 -0.30
C THR A 345 36.58 23.37 0.34
N LYS A 346 36.85 22.06 0.36
CA LYS A 346 38.13 21.51 0.86
C LYS A 346 39.32 21.98 0.02
N ALA A 347 39.17 22.00 -1.29
CA ALA A 347 40.19 22.42 -2.24
C ALA A 347 40.53 23.93 -2.13
N ALA A 348 39.68 24.73 -1.50
CA ALA A 348 39.92 26.16 -1.33
C ALA A 348 41.11 26.46 -0.41
N GLY A 349 41.46 25.53 0.49
CA GLY A 349 42.63 25.64 1.37
C GLY A 349 43.96 25.21 0.73
N VAL A 350 43.94 24.63 -0.47
CA VAL A 350 45.14 24.09 -1.12
C VAL A 350 45.65 25.08 -2.16
N MET A 351 46.86 25.61 -1.96
CA MET A 351 47.48 26.57 -2.90
C MET A 351 48.02 25.86 -4.15
N VAL A 352 47.82 26.48 -5.31
CA VAL A 352 48.36 26.02 -6.61
C VAL A 352 48.86 27.24 -7.39
N GLY A 353 50.18 27.45 -7.39
CA GLY A 353 50.79 28.64 -7.99
C GLY A 353 50.25 29.92 -7.33
N GLU A 354 49.72 30.83 -8.16
CA GLU A 354 49.09 32.09 -7.71
C GLU A 354 47.58 31.93 -7.39
N SER A 355 47.03 30.72 -7.49
CA SER A 355 45.61 30.42 -7.26
C SER A 355 45.44 29.34 -6.19
N THR A 356 44.24 28.77 -6.09
CA THR A 356 43.90 27.64 -5.23
C THR A 356 43.45 26.45 -6.07
N LEU A 357 43.47 25.25 -5.49
CA LEU A 357 42.94 24.06 -6.14
C LEU A 357 41.43 24.20 -6.38
N ALA A 358 40.70 24.91 -5.53
CA ALA A 358 39.30 25.27 -5.82
C ALA A 358 39.18 26.09 -7.11
N GLY A 359 40.03 27.11 -7.29
CA GLY A 359 40.08 27.90 -8.52
C GLY A 359 40.38 27.04 -9.76
N GLN A 360 41.37 26.14 -9.64
CA GLN A 360 41.69 25.17 -10.70
C GLN A 360 40.55 24.16 -10.95
N THR A 361 39.81 23.78 -9.91
CA THR A 361 38.66 22.87 -10.05
C THR A 361 37.50 23.54 -10.78
N LEU A 362 37.25 24.83 -10.52
CA LEU A 362 36.26 25.60 -11.27
C LEU A 362 36.66 25.74 -12.74
N ALA A 363 37.95 26.03 -13.02
CA ALA A 363 38.47 26.07 -14.38
C ALA A 363 38.31 24.71 -15.09
N PHE A 364 38.66 23.61 -14.42
CA PHE A 364 38.44 22.26 -14.90
C PHE A 364 36.97 21.98 -15.22
N MET A 365 36.02 22.38 -14.36
CA MET A 365 34.60 22.17 -14.63
C MET A 365 34.14 22.93 -15.88
N GLN A 366 34.66 24.13 -16.13
CA GLN A 366 34.37 24.87 -17.35
C GLN A 366 34.98 24.17 -18.59
N GLU A 367 36.24 23.78 -18.51
CA GLU A 367 36.92 23.07 -19.60
C GLU A 367 36.24 21.73 -19.93
N LEU A 368 35.76 21.02 -18.89
CA LEU A 368 35.07 19.75 -19.01
C LEU A 368 33.72 19.92 -19.70
N THR A 369 32.89 20.88 -19.29
CA THR A 369 31.58 21.11 -19.93
C THR A 369 31.74 21.58 -21.37
N GLU A 370 32.75 22.40 -21.68
CA GLU A 370 33.11 22.79 -23.05
C GLU A 370 33.50 21.57 -23.90
N ALA A 371 34.39 20.70 -23.39
CA ALA A 371 34.83 19.50 -24.10
C ALA A 371 33.67 18.53 -24.38
N ILE A 372 32.81 18.27 -23.39
CA ILE A 372 31.69 17.34 -23.51
C ILE A 372 30.63 17.84 -24.48
N SER A 373 30.44 19.17 -24.58
CA SER A 373 29.48 19.77 -25.50
C SER A 373 29.78 19.46 -26.96
N VAL A 374 31.06 19.24 -27.31
CA VAL A 374 31.52 18.94 -28.68
C VAL A 374 31.55 17.42 -28.97
N LEU A 375 31.45 16.56 -27.96
CA LEU A 375 31.57 15.10 -28.10
C LEU A 375 30.20 14.40 -28.09
N ASP A 376 29.83 13.76 -29.20
CA ASP A 376 28.47 13.25 -29.43
C ASP A 376 27.98 12.15 -28.48
N ARG A 377 28.89 11.36 -27.89
CA ARG A 377 28.56 10.19 -27.05
C ARG A 377 29.14 10.30 -25.64
N VAL A 378 29.23 11.53 -25.12
CA VAL A 378 29.60 11.79 -23.72
C VAL A 378 28.47 12.54 -23.03
N ALA A 379 28.15 12.12 -21.80
CA ALA A 379 27.17 12.76 -20.94
C ALA A 379 27.75 13.01 -19.55
N LEU A 380 27.48 14.20 -19.00
CA LEU A 380 27.83 14.57 -17.63
C LEU A 380 26.56 14.83 -16.83
N VAL A 381 26.39 14.13 -15.70
CA VAL A 381 25.28 14.33 -14.78
C VAL A 381 25.82 14.78 -13.43
N ILE A 382 25.40 15.98 -12.99
CA ILE A 382 25.88 16.61 -11.76
C ILE A 382 24.70 16.77 -10.78
N ALA A 383 24.87 16.27 -9.56
CA ALA A 383 23.98 16.52 -8.45
C ALA A 383 24.46 17.72 -7.61
N LEU A 384 23.71 18.82 -7.63
CA LEU A 384 23.98 20.00 -6.80
C LEU A 384 22.89 20.24 -5.75
N PRO A 385 23.22 20.81 -4.58
CA PRO A 385 22.22 21.29 -3.64
C PRO A 385 21.31 22.35 -4.27
N SER A 386 20.05 22.43 -3.83
CA SER A 386 19.08 23.42 -4.32
C SER A 386 18.96 24.66 -3.45
N SER A 387 19.20 24.57 -2.13
CA SER A 387 18.86 25.65 -1.20
C SER A 387 19.70 25.73 0.09
N THR A 388 20.64 24.83 0.33
CA THR A 388 21.48 24.91 1.54
C THR A 388 22.62 25.88 1.32
N LEU A 389 22.36 27.19 1.38
CA LEU A 389 23.40 28.22 1.52
C LEU A 389 23.60 28.60 3.00
N GLU A 390 22.55 28.50 3.83
CA GLU A 390 22.57 28.90 5.25
C GLU A 390 23.53 28.09 6.14
N LYS A 391 23.95 26.90 5.69
CA LYS A 391 24.91 26.03 6.40
C LYS A 391 26.36 26.29 6.00
N TYR A 392 26.59 27.06 4.95
CA TYR A 392 27.91 27.29 4.38
C TYR A 392 28.39 28.68 4.74
N ASP A 393 29.71 28.84 4.88
CA ASP A 393 30.30 30.16 5.03
C ASP A 393 30.15 30.99 3.73
N GLU A 394 30.50 32.28 3.81
CA GLU A 394 30.42 33.17 2.65
C GLU A 394 31.27 32.68 1.47
N GLN A 395 32.38 32.00 1.74
CA GLN A 395 33.31 31.54 0.71
C GLN A 395 32.72 30.36 -0.07
N ALA A 396 32.20 29.35 0.62
CA ALA A 396 31.51 28.23 0.01
C ALA A 396 30.24 28.67 -0.73
N SER A 397 29.53 29.69 -0.23
CA SER A 397 28.40 30.30 -0.95
C SER A 397 28.83 30.92 -2.29
N ARG A 398 29.97 31.62 -2.33
CA ARG A 398 30.53 32.17 -3.58
C ARG A 398 30.96 31.07 -4.55
N LEU A 399 31.63 30.03 -4.05
CA LEU A 399 32.06 28.88 -4.84
C LEU A 399 30.85 28.12 -5.44
N PHE A 400 29.78 27.97 -4.67
CA PHE A 400 28.53 27.37 -5.15
C PHE A 400 27.91 28.18 -6.29
N GLU A 401 27.80 29.51 -6.15
CA GLU A 401 27.29 30.37 -7.22
C GLU A 401 28.17 30.35 -8.46
N GLN A 402 29.49 30.20 -8.31
CA GLN A 402 30.40 30.00 -9.44
C GLN A 402 30.18 28.65 -10.13
N LEU A 403 30.07 27.55 -9.37
CA LEU A 403 29.74 26.22 -9.91
C LEU A 403 28.42 26.26 -10.69
N LYS A 404 27.38 26.86 -10.10
CA LYS A 404 26.06 27.01 -10.71
C LYS A 404 26.08 27.84 -11.99
N LYS A 405 26.94 28.86 -12.07
CA LYS A 405 27.13 29.67 -13.30
C LYS A 405 27.84 28.92 -14.41
N ILE A 406 28.81 28.07 -14.05
CA ILE A 406 29.56 27.24 -15.02
C ILE A 406 28.64 26.17 -15.60
N SER A 407 27.84 25.55 -14.75
CA SER A 407 26.91 24.49 -15.13
C SER A 407 25.70 25.07 -15.91
N GLY A 408 25.13 26.19 -15.45
CA GLY A 408 23.92 26.81 -16.01
C GLY A 408 24.00 27.41 -17.43
N ARG A 409 25.17 27.47 -18.07
CA ARG A 409 25.33 28.03 -19.43
C ARG A 409 24.97 27.06 -20.57
N VAL A 410 24.86 25.77 -20.28
CA VAL A 410 24.70 24.70 -21.31
C VAL A 410 23.49 23.79 -21.00
N GLU A 411 22.58 24.22 -20.13
CA GLU A 411 21.84 23.30 -19.26
C GLU A 411 20.33 23.19 -19.48
N LYS A 412 19.79 22.03 -19.04
CA LYS A 412 18.39 21.81 -18.73
C LYS A 412 18.27 21.33 -17.29
N ILE A 413 17.51 22.05 -16.46
CA ILE A 413 17.30 21.69 -15.05
C ILE A 413 16.33 20.51 -14.99
N TYR A 414 16.78 19.39 -14.41
CA TYR A 414 15.94 18.20 -14.21
C TYR A 414 15.53 18.05 -12.75
N THR A 415 14.22 17.94 -12.53
CA THR A 415 13.61 17.60 -11.23
C THR A 415 13.26 16.10 -11.22
N PRO A 416 13.99 15.25 -10.48
CA PRO A 416 13.79 13.80 -10.54
C PRO A 416 12.48 13.30 -9.93
N VAL A 417 11.90 14.04 -9.00
CA VAL A 417 10.70 13.64 -8.24
C VAL A 417 9.76 14.83 -8.16
N GLN A 418 8.50 14.62 -8.55
CA GLN A 418 7.41 15.57 -8.34
C GLN A 418 6.67 15.28 -7.01
N ASP A 419 5.97 16.27 -6.48
CA ASP A 419 5.30 16.16 -5.16
C ASP A 419 4.19 15.10 -5.15
N ASP A 420 3.47 14.92 -6.26
CA ASP A 420 2.42 13.91 -6.41
C ASP A 420 2.98 12.47 -6.51
N GLU A 421 4.28 12.29 -6.77
CA GLU A 421 4.90 10.97 -6.88
C GLU A 421 5.43 10.45 -5.54
N VAL A 422 5.48 11.31 -4.51
CA VAL A 422 6.08 10.99 -3.20
C VAL A 422 5.38 9.81 -2.53
N GLY A 423 4.05 9.78 -2.55
CA GLY A 423 3.27 8.68 -1.99
C GLY A 423 3.63 7.33 -2.63
N ALA A 424 3.75 7.32 -3.96
CA ALA A 424 4.08 6.11 -4.71
C ALA A 424 5.53 5.66 -4.46
N ILE A 425 6.47 6.59 -4.27
CA ILE A 425 7.86 6.28 -3.88
C ILE A 425 7.88 5.61 -2.50
N ILE A 426 7.20 6.19 -1.51
CA ILE A 426 7.13 5.65 -0.15
C ILE A 426 6.51 4.25 -0.18
N ARG A 427 5.36 4.11 -0.86
CA ARG A 427 4.66 2.84 -1.00
C ARG A 427 5.55 1.77 -1.62
N ARG A 428 6.27 2.09 -2.70
CA ARG A 428 7.15 1.12 -3.38
C ARG A 428 8.36 0.71 -2.52
N ARG A 429 8.88 1.62 -1.72
CA ARG A 429 10.00 1.37 -0.80
C ARG A 429 9.61 0.56 0.43
N LEU A 430 8.37 0.67 0.89
CA LEU A 430 7.89 -0.03 2.09
C LEU A 430 7.24 -1.38 1.80
N PHE A 431 6.55 -1.51 0.68
CA PHE A 431 5.75 -2.71 0.38
C PHE A 431 6.31 -3.50 -0.80
N ALA A 432 6.47 -4.81 -0.59
CA ALA A 432 6.83 -5.76 -1.63
C ALA A 432 5.68 -5.98 -2.62
N SER A 433 4.46 -6.06 -2.09
CA SER A 433 3.25 -6.23 -2.89
C SER A 433 2.06 -5.59 -2.22
N VAL A 434 1.12 -5.11 -3.03
CA VAL A 434 -0.18 -4.62 -2.57
C VAL A 434 -1.24 -5.13 -3.53
N ASP A 435 -2.30 -5.75 -3.02
CA ASP A 435 -3.47 -6.12 -3.82
C ASP A 435 -4.26 -4.85 -4.19
N GLU A 436 -4.09 -4.38 -5.41
CA GLU A 436 -4.72 -3.17 -5.93
C GLU A 436 -6.26 -3.25 -5.93
N ASN A 437 -6.83 -4.43 -6.15
CA ASN A 437 -8.28 -4.59 -6.20
C ASN A 437 -8.87 -4.46 -4.79
N ALA A 438 -8.27 -5.13 -3.82
CA ALA A 438 -8.69 -5.03 -2.42
C ALA A 438 -8.44 -3.61 -1.87
N ALA A 439 -7.30 -2.99 -2.20
CA ALA A 439 -7.01 -1.61 -1.82
C ALA A 439 -8.06 -0.64 -2.40
N MET A 440 -8.41 -0.77 -3.68
CA MET A 440 -9.44 0.07 -4.31
C MET A 440 -10.82 -0.12 -3.69
N GLN A 441 -11.22 -1.35 -3.32
CA GLN A 441 -12.48 -1.59 -2.62
C GLN A 441 -12.51 -0.82 -1.29
N ILE A 442 -11.44 -0.91 -0.49
CA ILE A 442 -11.34 -0.21 0.79
C ILE A 442 -11.34 1.31 0.61
N ILE A 443 -10.56 1.83 -0.34
CA ILE A 443 -10.51 3.27 -0.65
C ILE A 443 -11.89 3.77 -1.05
N ASN A 444 -12.62 3.01 -1.88
CA ASN A 444 -13.96 3.39 -2.30
C ASN A 444 -14.93 3.41 -1.11
N THR A 445 -14.92 2.38 -0.26
CA THR A 445 -15.76 2.32 0.95
C THR A 445 -15.45 3.46 1.92
N PHE A 446 -14.17 3.80 2.10
CA PHE A 446 -13.77 4.95 2.91
C PHE A 446 -14.31 6.27 2.35
N LEU A 447 -14.14 6.51 1.06
CA LEU A 447 -14.58 7.74 0.40
C LEU A 447 -16.10 7.91 0.43
N GLU A 448 -16.85 6.83 0.21
CA GLU A 448 -18.31 6.85 0.31
C GLU A 448 -18.78 7.30 1.71
N GLN A 449 -18.09 6.83 2.76
CA GLN A 449 -18.37 7.24 4.13
C GLN A 449 -17.96 8.70 4.37
N ALA A 450 -16.77 9.12 3.93
CA ALA A 450 -16.27 10.48 4.10
C ALA A 450 -17.16 11.52 3.39
N GLU A 451 -17.70 11.18 2.21
CA GLU A 451 -18.68 12.01 1.51
C GLU A 451 -20.01 12.11 2.26
N ARG A 452 -20.46 11.01 2.88
CA ARG A 452 -21.72 10.98 3.65
C ARG A 452 -21.62 11.81 4.94
N GLU A 453 -20.46 11.80 5.56
CA GLU A 453 -20.16 12.59 6.76
C GLU A 453 -19.74 14.03 6.43
N GLU A 454 -19.79 14.43 5.16
CA GLU A 454 -19.42 15.76 4.68
C GLU A 454 -17.97 16.17 5.03
N ILE A 455 -17.08 15.17 5.21
CA ILE A 455 -15.64 15.39 5.42
C ILE A 455 -14.98 15.78 4.09
N ILE A 456 -15.44 15.20 2.98
CA ILE A 456 -14.94 15.45 1.62
C ILE A 456 -16.12 15.78 0.70
N SER A 457 -15.99 16.83 -0.12
CA SER A 457 -17.05 17.18 -1.08
C SER A 457 -17.11 16.21 -2.25
N ARG A 458 -18.33 15.88 -2.68
CA ARG A 458 -18.57 15.09 -3.89
C ARG A 458 -18.08 15.80 -5.15
N GLY A 459 -17.65 15.03 -6.14
CA GLY A 459 -17.19 15.53 -7.43
C GLY A 459 -15.67 15.51 -7.55
N GLU A 460 -15.09 16.62 -8.00
CA GLU A 460 -13.65 16.72 -8.33
C GLU A 460 -12.74 16.50 -7.12
N GLU A 461 -13.14 16.99 -5.94
CA GLU A 461 -12.38 16.82 -4.70
C GLU A 461 -12.24 15.34 -4.31
N SER A 462 -13.36 14.61 -4.24
CA SER A 462 -13.37 13.15 -3.99
C SER A 462 -12.58 12.37 -5.05
N ALA A 463 -12.69 12.74 -6.33
CA ALA A 463 -11.94 12.08 -7.40
C ALA A 463 -10.43 12.28 -7.25
N ARG A 464 -9.98 13.50 -6.95
CA ARG A 464 -8.57 13.81 -6.70
C ARG A 464 -8.06 13.10 -5.45
N TYR A 465 -8.84 13.10 -4.37
CA TYR A 465 -8.49 12.40 -3.14
C TYR A 465 -8.34 10.89 -3.38
N ARG A 466 -9.24 10.27 -4.15
CA ARG A 466 -9.15 8.86 -4.54
C ARG A 466 -7.86 8.53 -5.27
N ALA A 467 -7.50 9.36 -6.26
CA ALA A 467 -6.29 9.17 -7.03
C ALA A 467 -5.04 9.26 -6.13
N HIS A 468 -5.03 10.22 -5.20
CA HIS A 468 -3.92 10.40 -4.28
C HIS A 468 -3.85 9.28 -3.22
N PHE A 469 -4.97 8.87 -2.64
CA PHE A 469 -5.04 7.77 -1.68
C PHE A 469 -4.60 6.44 -2.31
N LYS A 470 -4.90 6.22 -3.59
CA LYS A 470 -4.35 5.06 -4.30
C LYS A 470 -2.82 5.03 -4.30
N GLN A 471 -2.16 6.18 -4.39
CA GLN A 471 -0.70 6.26 -4.39
C GLN A 471 -0.10 6.09 -3.00
N THR A 472 -0.80 6.51 -1.94
CA THR A 472 -0.31 6.48 -0.56
C THR A 472 -0.76 5.24 0.24
N TYR A 473 -1.73 4.47 -0.25
CA TYR A 473 -2.24 3.27 0.41
C TYR A 473 -1.09 2.32 0.82
N PRO A 474 -1.08 1.78 2.05
CA PRO A 474 -2.16 1.75 3.04
C PRO A 474 -2.27 2.98 3.96
N PHE A 475 -1.45 4.02 3.75
CA PHE A 475 -1.51 5.23 4.54
C PHE A 475 -2.55 6.20 4.00
N LEU A 476 -3.26 6.88 4.91
CA LEU A 476 -4.08 8.03 4.54
C LEU A 476 -3.18 9.11 3.89
N PRO A 477 -3.65 9.79 2.83
CA PRO A 477 -2.93 10.89 2.19
C PRO A 477 -2.31 11.89 3.17
N GLU A 478 -3.07 12.29 4.19
CA GLU A 478 -2.67 13.30 5.16
C GLU A 478 -1.48 12.84 6.02
N VAL A 479 -1.36 11.54 6.28
CA VAL A 479 -0.21 10.99 7.02
C VAL A 479 1.08 11.23 6.23
N VAL A 480 1.05 10.95 4.93
CA VAL A 480 2.18 11.18 4.05
C VAL A 480 2.46 12.68 3.90
N ASP A 481 1.43 13.50 3.69
CA ASP A 481 1.57 14.94 3.53
C ASP A 481 2.15 15.62 4.77
N VAL A 482 1.70 15.23 5.96
CA VAL A 482 2.22 15.79 7.22
C VAL A 482 3.68 15.41 7.42
N LEU A 483 4.03 14.14 7.23
CA LEU A 483 5.41 13.68 7.39
C LEU A 483 6.33 14.32 6.36
N TYR A 484 5.87 14.45 5.11
CA TYR A 484 6.69 14.94 4.03
C TYR A 484 6.78 16.47 3.95
N HIS A 485 5.66 17.19 3.99
CA HIS A 485 5.65 18.65 3.84
C HIS A 485 5.86 19.38 5.16
N ARG A 486 5.15 18.99 6.22
CA ARG A 486 5.25 19.70 7.51
C ARG A 486 6.53 19.33 8.24
N TRP A 487 6.75 18.04 8.49
CA TRP A 487 7.95 17.60 9.20
C TRP A 487 9.20 17.72 8.34
N GLY A 488 9.06 17.58 7.02
CA GLY A 488 10.17 17.84 6.11
C GLY A 488 10.70 19.26 6.14
N SER A 489 9.92 20.24 6.60
CA SER A 489 10.42 21.62 6.77
C SER A 489 11.50 21.74 7.85
N PHE A 490 11.60 20.80 8.80
CA PHE A 490 12.60 20.86 9.86
C PHE A 490 14.01 20.55 9.34
N PRO A 491 15.03 21.40 9.62
CA PRO A 491 16.39 21.22 9.11
C PRO A 491 17.10 19.93 9.55
N THR A 492 16.65 19.33 10.66
CA THR A 492 17.17 18.07 11.22
C THR A 492 16.40 16.84 10.74
N PHE A 493 15.23 17.03 10.12
CA PHE A 493 14.39 15.94 9.64
C PHE A 493 14.76 15.62 8.19
N GLN A 494 15.26 14.40 7.96
CA GLN A 494 15.70 13.96 6.64
C GLN A 494 14.51 13.60 5.72
N ARG A 495 13.57 14.53 5.47
CA ARG A 495 12.36 14.41 4.61
C ARG A 495 11.99 12.99 4.19
N THR A 496 12.38 12.57 2.98
CA THR A 496 12.06 11.24 2.42
C THR A 496 12.55 10.09 3.31
N ARG A 497 13.81 10.14 3.78
CA ARG A 497 14.41 9.11 4.65
C ARG A 497 13.75 9.09 6.04
N GLY A 498 13.45 10.27 6.58
CA GLY A 498 12.78 10.44 7.86
C GLY A 498 11.35 9.89 7.83
N THR A 499 10.61 10.16 6.74
CA THR A 499 9.27 9.62 6.51
C THR A 499 9.30 8.09 6.38
N LEU A 500 10.20 7.54 5.54
CA LEU A 500 10.34 6.09 5.39
C LEU A 500 10.62 5.41 6.74
N ARG A 501 11.52 5.97 7.56
CA ARG A 501 11.85 5.43 8.88
C ARG A 501 10.68 5.44 9.86
N LEU A 502 9.78 6.42 9.78
CA LEU A 502 8.65 6.51 10.70
C LEU A 502 7.49 5.59 10.31
N LEU A 503 7.38 5.29 9.01
CA LEU A 503 6.30 4.46 8.47
C LEU A 503 6.66 2.97 8.40
N ALA A 504 7.95 2.66 8.30
CA ALA A 504 8.49 1.30 8.44
C ALA A 504 8.51 0.89 9.92
#